data_AF-A0A7S2HTE5-F1
#
_entry.id   AF-A0A7S2HTE5-F1
#
_cell.length_a   1.000
_cell.length_b   1.000
_cell.length_c   1.000
_cell.angle_alpha   90.00
_cell.angle_beta   90.00
_cell.angle_gamma   90.00
#
_symmetry.space_group_name_H-M   'P 1'
#
loop_
_entity.id
_entity.type
_entity.pdbx_description
1 polymer ?
#
loop_
_entity_poly.entity_id
_entity_poly.type
_entity_poly.pdbx_seq_one_letter_code
_entity_poly.pdbx_strand_id
1 'polypeptide(L)'
;DLLVRSLKIALDSPTLPPELIQALLNLAEFMDCCGLPLPIDALVLGGLSEKCHAYAKALHYKEVEWATASAACVEALISINTQLQQAEAAQGILVYAQKHLNVELQEPWYERLQRWGDALEAYELRQLQDPGNLEWTRSRLRCLRELGEWPRLSQLARSVWAQGEDAVPDAIRQEVAPLAAAAEFHLRDWAGM
;
A
#
# COMPACT_ATOMS: atom_id res chain seq x y z
N ASP A 1 -5.53 -36.22 -7.79
CA ASP A 1 -5.12 -35.85 -6.41
C ASP A 1 -3.63 -35.69 -6.18
N LEU A 2 -2.77 -36.62 -6.63
CA LEU A 2 -1.32 -36.53 -6.39
C LEU A 2 -0.67 -35.25 -6.95
N LEU A 3 -1.06 -34.85 -8.17
CA LEU A 3 -0.54 -33.65 -8.86
C LEU A 3 -0.87 -32.36 -8.10
N VAL A 4 -2.13 -32.18 -7.71
CA VAL A 4 -2.61 -30.99 -6.99
C VAL A 4 -1.95 -30.90 -5.62
N ARG A 5 -1.80 -32.04 -4.94
CA ARG A 5 -1.16 -32.10 -3.63
C ARG A 5 0.33 -31.78 -3.72
N SER A 6 1.03 -32.28 -4.73
CA SER A 6 2.45 -31.95 -4.95
C SER A 6 2.63 -30.48 -5.35
N LEU A 7 1.72 -29.91 -6.13
CA LEU A 7 1.66 -28.48 -6.42
C LEU A 7 1.48 -27.63 -5.17
N LYS A 8 0.52 -27.96 -4.30
CA LYS A 8 0.31 -27.22 -3.04
C LYS A 8 1.55 -27.29 -2.14
N ILE A 9 2.14 -28.47 -1.98
CA ILE A 9 3.37 -28.65 -1.20
C ILE A 9 4.52 -27.82 -1.79
N ALA A 10 4.64 -27.75 -3.12
CA ALA A 10 5.63 -26.90 -3.75
C ALA A 10 5.37 -25.42 -3.45
N LEU A 11 4.14 -24.95 -3.67
CA LEU A 11 3.74 -23.55 -3.44
C LEU A 11 3.88 -23.09 -1.98
N ASP A 12 3.73 -24.00 -1.02
CA ASP A 12 3.92 -23.72 0.41
C ASP A 12 5.40 -23.65 0.82
N SER A 13 6.33 -24.08 -0.06
CA SER A 13 7.76 -24.05 0.25
C SER A 13 8.32 -22.62 0.23
N PRO A 14 8.97 -22.15 1.31
CA PRO A 14 9.54 -20.80 1.38
C PRO A 14 10.79 -20.61 0.52
N THR A 15 11.37 -21.69 -0.02
CA THR A 15 12.61 -21.67 -0.81
C THR A 15 12.37 -21.74 -2.32
N LEU A 16 11.12 -21.64 -2.76
CA LEU A 16 10.79 -21.86 -4.17
C LEU A 16 11.24 -20.66 -5.03
N PRO A 17 12.06 -20.87 -6.08
CA PRO A 17 12.53 -19.81 -6.96
C PRO A 17 11.36 -19.09 -7.67
N PRO A 18 11.44 -17.77 -7.86
CA PRO A 18 10.37 -16.99 -8.50
C PRO A 18 10.07 -17.46 -9.93
N GLU A 19 11.05 -18.01 -10.64
CA GLU A 19 10.87 -18.54 -11.99
C GLU A 19 9.90 -19.74 -12.01
N LEU A 20 9.98 -20.60 -11.00
CA LEU A 20 9.08 -21.75 -10.89
C LEU A 20 7.68 -21.30 -10.49
N ILE A 21 7.54 -20.31 -9.61
CA ILE A 21 6.22 -19.73 -9.28
C ILE A 21 5.61 -19.11 -10.54
N GLN A 22 6.37 -18.35 -11.32
CA GLN A 22 5.89 -17.75 -12.56
C GLN A 22 5.45 -18.81 -13.58
N ALA A 23 6.21 -19.90 -13.73
CA ALA A 23 5.83 -21.01 -14.60
C ALA A 23 4.51 -21.66 -14.16
N LEU A 24 4.32 -21.85 -12.86
CA LEU A 24 3.08 -22.37 -12.28
C LEU A 24 1.90 -21.42 -12.47
N LEU A 25 2.11 -20.12 -12.30
CA LEU A 25 1.09 -19.10 -12.55
C LEU A 25 0.70 -19.03 -14.03
N ASN A 26 1.65 -19.20 -14.96
CA ASN A 26 1.37 -19.29 -16.39
C ASN A 26 0.54 -20.54 -16.71
N LEU A 27 0.84 -21.67 -16.07
CA LEU A 27 0.06 -22.89 -16.24
C LEU A 27 -1.36 -22.73 -15.70
N ALA A 28 -1.52 -22.13 -14.51
CA ALA A 28 -2.84 -21.89 -13.92
C ALA A 28 -3.71 -21.03 -14.83
N GLU A 29 -3.19 -19.91 -15.32
CA GLU A 29 -3.89 -19.03 -16.26
C GLU A 29 -4.27 -19.74 -17.56
N PHE A 30 -3.36 -20.54 -18.12
CA PHE A 30 -3.64 -21.33 -19.32
C PHE A 30 -4.78 -22.32 -19.09
N MET A 31 -4.76 -23.01 -17.95
CA MET A 31 -5.79 -23.97 -17.55
C MET A 31 -7.16 -23.31 -17.35
N ASP A 32 -7.18 -22.11 -16.75
CA ASP A 32 -8.40 -21.30 -16.58
C ASP A 32 -8.98 -20.91 -17.96
N CYS A 33 -8.13 -20.45 -18.88
CA CYS A 33 -8.52 -20.11 -20.25
C CYS A 33 -9.03 -21.33 -21.06
N CYS A 34 -8.52 -22.52 -20.78
CA CYS A 34 -9.00 -23.77 -21.38
C CYS A 34 -10.32 -24.29 -20.77
N GLY A 35 -10.86 -23.63 -19.75
CA GLY A 35 -12.07 -24.08 -19.04
C GLY A 35 -11.85 -25.30 -18.15
N LEU A 36 -10.59 -25.62 -17.83
CA LEU A 36 -10.19 -26.73 -16.95
C LEU A 36 -9.39 -26.17 -15.76
N PRO A 37 -9.99 -25.31 -14.92
CA PRO A 37 -9.27 -24.63 -13.85
C PRO A 37 -8.61 -25.64 -12.90
N LEU A 38 -7.39 -25.33 -12.45
CA LEU A 38 -6.72 -26.14 -11.44
C LEU A 38 -7.51 -26.02 -10.12
N PRO A 39 -7.64 -27.09 -9.32
CA PRO A 39 -8.30 -27.05 -8.01
C PRO A 39 -7.37 -26.45 -6.94
N ILE A 40 -6.91 -25.23 -7.21
CA ILE A 40 -6.11 -24.37 -6.34
C ILE A 40 -6.96 -23.13 -6.08
N ASP A 41 -6.95 -22.64 -4.85
CA ASP A 41 -7.73 -21.47 -4.47
C ASP A 41 -7.19 -20.20 -5.16
N ALA A 42 -8.09 -19.40 -5.72
CA ALA A 42 -7.76 -18.11 -6.35
C ALA A 42 -7.03 -17.18 -5.37
N LEU A 43 -7.34 -17.26 -4.08
CA LEU A 43 -6.67 -16.47 -3.04
C LEU A 43 -5.17 -16.80 -2.95
N VAL A 44 -4.82 -18.09 -3.06
CA VAL A 44 -3.43 -18.55 -3.04
C VAL A 44 -2.70 -18.08 -4.30
N LEU A 45 -3.34 -18.22 -5.47
CA LEU A 45 -2.76 -17.77 -6.74
C LEU A 45 -2.57 -16.25 -6.79
N GLY A 46 -3.51 -15.48 -6.25
CA GLY A 46 -3.41 -14.02 -6.10
C GLY A 46 -2.22 -13.61 -5.24
N GLY A 47 -2.09 -14.18 -4.04
CA GLY A 47 -0.97 -13.89 -3.15
C GLY A 47 0.39 -14.30 -3.71
N LEU A 48 0.47 -15.40 -4.47
CA LEU A 48 1.69 -15.81 -5.18
C LEU A 48 2.03 -14.86 -6.34
N SER A 49 1.00 -14.39 -7.05
CA SER A 49 1.17 -13.42 -8.13
C SER A 49 1.71 -12.09 -7.61
N GLU A 50 1.22 -11.62 -6.46
CA GLU A 50 1.76 -10.42 -5.79
C GLU A 50 3.23 -10.60 -5.41
N LYS A 51 3.60 -11.75 -4.82
CA LYS A 51 4.99 -12.07 -4.46
C LYS A 51 5.95 -12.08 -5.67
N CYS A 52 5.45 -12.46 -6.85
CA CYS A 52 6.24 -12.51 -8.08
C CYS A 52 6.19 -11.19 -8.88
N HIS A 53 5.59 -10.14 -8.33
CA HIS A 53 5.35 -8.87 -9.04
C HIS A 53 4.53 -9.03 -10.35
N ALA A 54 3.76 -10.12 -10.47
CA ALA A 54 2.84 -10.36 -11.58
C ALA A 54 1.49 -9.69 -11.29
N TYR A 55 1.50 -8.35 -11.15
CA TYR A 55 0.35 -7.57 -10.65
C TYR A 55 -0.91 -7.70 -11.51
N ALA A 56 -0.80 -7.89 -12.82
CA ALA A 56 -1.96 -8.11 -13.70
C ALA A 56 -2.70 -9.42 -13.36
N LYS A 57 -1.95 -10.49 -13.04
CA LYS A 57 -2.54 -11.76 -12.62
C LYS A 57 -3.09 -11.68 -11.20
N ALA A 58 -2.38 -10.99 -10.31
CA ALA A 58 -2.86 -10.70 -8.97
C ALA A 58 -4.21 -9.97 -9.01
N LEU A 59 -4.33 -8.95 -9.87
CA LEU A 59 -5.58 -8.21 -10.07
C LEU A 59 -6.71 -9.14 -10.50
N HIS A 60 -6.49 -9.97 -11.52
CA HIS A 60 -7.49 -10.92 -12.00
C HIS A 60 -8.01 -11.85 -10.89
N TYR A 61 -7.12 -12.52 -10.16
CA TYR A 61 -7.54 -13.41 -9.08
C TYR A 61 -8.24 -12.68 -7.94
N LYS A 62 -7.85 -11.43 -7.66
CA LYS A 62 -8.49 -10.60 -6.63
C LYS A 62 -9.88 -10.11 -7.05
N GLU A 63 -10.09 -9.84 -8.34
CA GLU A 63 -11.41 -9.52 -8.90
C GLU A 63 -12.35 -10.74 -8.90
N VAL A 64 -11.81 -11.95 -9.08
CA VAL A 64 -12.58 -13.20 -8.89
C VAL A 64 -13.02 -13.34 -7.42
N GLU A 65 -12.14 -13.03 -6.46
CA GLU A 65 -12.46 -13.02 -5.02
C GLU A 65 -13.52 -11.96 -4.68
N TRP A 66 -13.48 -10.79 -5.34
CA TRP A 66 -14.43 -9.69 -5.14
C TRP A 66 -15.89 -10.12 -5.31
N ALA A 67 -16.17 -11.04 -6.23
CA ALA A 67 -17.52 -11.57 -6.43
C ALA A 67 -18.09 -12.26 -5.17
N THR A 68 -17.23 -12.75 -4.28
CA THR A 68 -17.60 -13.43 -3.05
C THR A 68 -17.42 -12.54 -1.82
N ALA A 69 -16.35 -11.74 -1.77
CA ALA A 69 -15.96 -10.95 -0.60
C ALA A 69 -15.49 -9.53 -0.98
N SER A 70 -16.43 -8.70 -1.42
CA SER A 70 -16.15 -7.35 -1.92
C SER A 70 -15.49 -6.42 -0.89
N ALA A 71 -16.00 -6.32 0.34
CA ALA A 71 -15.46 -5.40 1.36
C ALA A 71 -14.00 -5.71 1.77
N ALA A 72 -13.64 -6.99 1.89
CA ALA A 72 -12.28 -7.41 2.27
C ALA A 72 -11.25 -7.19 1.14
N CYS A 73 -11.70 -7.15 -0.11
CA CYS A 73 -10.84 -7.02 -1.27
C CYS A 73 -10.51 -5.56 -1.63
N VAL A 74 -11.23 -4.56 -1.09
CA VAL A 74 -11.07 -3.12 -1.44
C VAL A 74 -9.63 -2.66 -1.29
N GLU A 75 -9.03 -2.87 -0.12
CA GLU A 75 -7.68 -2.40 0.18
C GLU A 75 -6.63 -3.04 -0.72
N ALA A 76 -6.73 -4.36 -0.93
CA ALA A 76 -5.82 -5.09 -1.80
C ALA A 76 -5.95 -4.63 -3.26
N LEU A 77 -7.18 -4.48 -3.77
CA LEU A 77 -7.40 -4.01 -5.13
C LEU A 77 -6.90 -2.58 -5.36
N ILE A 78 -7.10 -1.67 -4.40
CA ILE A 78 -6.52 -0.32 -4.47
C ILE A 78 -4.99 -0.42 -4.58
N SER A 79 -4.36 -1.22 -3.71
CA SER A 79 -2.90 -1.41 -3.72
C SER A 79 -2.39 -1.97 -5.06
N ILE A 80 -3.02 -3.03 -5.58
CA ILE A 80 -2.61 -3.66 -6.85
C ILE A 80 -2.78 -2.68 -8.02
N ASN A 81 -3.89 -1.93 -8.07
CA ASN A 81 -4.12 -0.93 -9.12
C ASN A 81 -3.09 0.22 -9.05
N THR A 82 -2.71 0.66 -7.86
CA THR A 82 -1.62 1.63 -7.70
C THR A 82 -0.29 1.07 -8.22
N GLN A 83 0.05 -0.19 -7.92
CA GLN A 83 1.27 -0.83 -8.44
C GLN A 83 1.27 -0.96 -9.97
N LEU A 84 0.08 -1.14 -10.57
CA LEU A 84 -0.12 -1.13 -12.03
C LEU A 84 -0.14 0.28 -12.64
N GLN A 85 0.05 1.33 -11.84
CA GLN A 85 -0.05 2.73 -12.26
C GLN A 85 -1.45 3.12 -12.80
N GLN A 86 -2.50 2.43 -12.34
CA GLN A 86 -3.89 2.67 -12.71
C GLN A 86 -4.63 3.44 -11.60
N ALA A 87 -4.25 4.69 -11.39
CA ALA A 87 -4.81 5.52 -10.33
C ALA A 87 -6.32 5.76 -10.47
N GLU A 88 -6.82 5.92 -11.71
CA GLU A 88 -8.25 6.12 -11.98
C GLU A 88 -9.09 4.89 -11.60
N ALA A 89 -8.58 3.69 -11.89
CA ALA A 89 -9.26 2.44 -11.52
C ALA A 89 -9.32 2.29 -9.99
N ALA A 90 -8.22 2.56 -9.30
CA ALA A 90 -8.16 2.55 -7.84
C ALA A 90 -9.14 3.57 -7.22
N GLN A 91 -9.27 4.75 -7.81
CA GLN A 91 -10.25 5.75 -7.39
C GLN A 91 -11.70 5.27 -7.62
N GLY A 92 -11.98 4.62 -8.74
CA GLY A 92 -13.29 4.03 -9.03
C GLY A 92 -13.70 3.01 -7.97
N ILE A 93 -12.77 2.16 -7.55
CA ILE A 93 -12.99 1.15 -6.50
C ILE A 93 -13.30 1.82 -5.16
N LEU A 94 -12.58 2.88 -4.79
CA LEU A 94 -12.85 3.63 -3.57
C LEU A 94 -14.24 4.29 -3.60
N VAL A 95 -14.62 4.94 -4.72
CA VAL A 95 -15.95 5.55 -4.87
C VAL A 95 -17.05 4.49 -4.82
N TYR A 96 -16.83 3.32 -5.41
CA TYR A 96 -17.75 2.20 -5.32
C TYR A 96 -17.89 1.72 -3.87
N ALA A 97 -16.78 1.55 -3.15
CA ALA A 97 -16.78 1.11 -1.76
C ALA A 97 -17.52 2.10 -0.83
N GLN A 98 -17.35 3.40 -1.04
CA GLN A 98 -18.11 4.44 -0.32
C GLN A 98 -19.63 4.30 -0.54
N LYS A 99 -20.05 4.13 -1.79
CA LYS A 99 -21.48 4.14 -2.16
C LYS A 99 -22.21 2.84 -1.82
N HIS A 100 -21.55 1.70 -1.99
CA HIS A 100 -22.20 0.39 -1.98
C HIS A 100 -21.82 -0.49 -0.79
N LEU A 101 -20.62 -0.30 -0.23
CA LEU A 101 -20.10 -1.14 0.85
C LEU A 101 -20.12 -0.42 2.21
N ASN A 102 -20.48 0.87 2.21
CA ASN A 102 -20.54 1.74 3.40
C ASN A 102 -19.25 1.64 4.25
N VAL A 103 -18.10 1.47 3.59
CA VAL A 103 -16.81 1.32 4.26
C VAL A 103 -16.34 2.69 4.71
N GLU A 104 -16.01 2.80 5.99
CA GLU A 104 -15.42 4.01 6.54
C GLU A 104 -14.05 4.25 5.91
N LEU A 105 -13.88 5.46 5.40
CA LEU A 105 -12.69 5.82 4.66
C LEU A 105 -11.52 5.99 5.62
N GLN A 106 -10.47 5.22 5.37
CA GLN A 106 -9.24 5.27 6.14
C GLN A 106 -8.25 6.21 5.45
N GLU A 107 -7.59 7.07 6.21
CA GLU A 107 -6.60 8.04 5.71
C GLU A 107 -5.47 7.40 4.86
N PRO A 108 -4.94 6.20 5.20
CA PRO A 108 -3.93 5.52 4.40
C PRO A 108 -4.39 5.18 2.97
N TRP A 109 -5.70 5.16 2.69
CA TRP A 109 -6.20 4.91 1.34
C TRP A 109 -5.88 6.07 0.41
N TYR A 110 -5.91 7.31 0.90
CA TYR A 110 -5.51 8.46 0.08
C TYR A 110 -4.01 8.45 -0.21
N GLU A 111 -3.17 8.06 0.75
CA GLU A 111 -1.73 7.85 0.52
C GLU A 111 -1.50 6.78 -0.56
N ARG A 112 -2.21 5.64 -0.48
CA ARG A 112 -2.11 4.57 -1.48
C ARG A 112 -2.61 4.97 -2.86
N LEU A 113 -3.53 5.93 -2.94
CA LEU A 113 -3.99 6.50 -4.21
C LEU A 113 -3.08 7.61 -4.75
N GLN A 114 -1.97 7.92 -4.06
CA GLN A 114 -1.09 9.06 -4.37
C GLN A 114 -1.83 10.41 -4.37
N ARG A 115 -2.96 10.48 -3.66
CA ARG A 115 -3.75 11.71 -3.47
C ARG A 115 -3.25 12.43 -2.22
N TRP A 116 -2.02 12.92 -2.29
CA TRP A 116 -1.31 13.48 -1.15
C TRP A 116 -2.00 14.71 -0.53
N GLY A 117 -2.72 15.49 -1.34
CA GLY A 117 -3.51 16.64 -0.85
C GLY A 117 -4.68 16.21 0.03
N ASP A 118 -5.53 15.31 -0.46
CA ASP A 118 -6.67 14.79 0.32
C ASP A 118 -6.21 13.99 1.54
N ALA A 119 -5.09 13.26 1.41
CA ALA A 119 -4.46 12.56 2.54
C ALA A 119 -4.04 13.56 3.63
N LEU A 120 -3.35 14.65 3.24
CA LEU A 120 -2.90 15.68 4.17
C LEU A 120 -4.08 16.31 4.92
N GLU A 121 -5.14 16.69 4.22
CA GLU A 121 -6.36 17.25 4.84
C GLU A 121 -6.99 16.27 5.85
N ALA A 122 -7.09 14.99 5.48
CA ALA A 122 -7.64 13.97 6.36
C ALA A 122 -6.79 13.77 7.63
N TYR A 123 -5.46 13.74 7.50
CA TYR A 123 -4.56 13.66 8.65
C TYR A 123 -4.60 14.92 9.53
N GLU A 124 -4.72 16.11 8.94
CA GLU A 124 -4.86 17.35 9.69
C GLU A 124 -6.15 17.36 10.54
N LEU A 125 -7.26 16.91 9.98
CA LEU A 125 -8.52 16.76 10.72
C LEU A 125 -8.41 15.75 11.88
N ARG A 126 -7.70 14.64 11.68
CA ARG A 126 -7.47 13.65 12.75
C ARG A 126 -6.56 14.17 13.84
N GLN A 127 -5.55 14.96 13.50
CA GLN A 127 -4.65 15.54 14.48
C GLN A 127 -5.32 16.62 15.34
N LEU A 128 -6.39 17.27 14.85
CA LEU A 128 -7.23 18.13 15.70
C LEU A 128 -7.95 17.33 16.80
N GLN A 129 -8.30 16.06 16.52
CA GLN A 129 -8.95 15.18 17.49
C GLN A 129 -7.93 14.55 18.45
N ASP A 130 -6.75 14.17 17.95
CA ASP A 130 -5.66 13.59 18.73
C ASP A 130 -4.32 14.30 18.43
N PRO A 131 -4.02 15.40 19.14
CA PRO A 131 -2.83 16.22 18.88
C PRO A 131 -1.50 15.52 19.18
N GLY A 132 -1.50 14.49 20.02
CA GLY A 132 -0.30 13.79 20.50
C GLY A 132 0.14 12.63 19.63
N ASN A 133 -0.62 12.29 18.58
CA ASN A 133 -0.34 11.10 17.79
C ASN A 133 0.79 11.34 16.78
N LEU A 134 1.93 10.68 17.02
CA LEU A 134 3.11 10.79 16.18
C LEU A 134 2.95 10.08 14.83
N GLU A 135 2.08 9.07 14.71
CA GLU A 135 1.84 8.39 13.44
C GLU A 135 1.15 9.32 12.43
N TRP A 136 0.18 10.12 12.87
CA TRP A 136 -0.43 11.14 12.01
C TRP A 136 0.58 12.20 11.59
N THR A 137 1.44 12.62 12.52
CA THR A 137 2.49 13.60 12.23
C THR A 137 3.49 13.07 11.19
N ARG A 138 3.86 11.79 11.30
CA ARG A 138 4.72 11.09 10.33
C ARG A 138 4.07 11.00 8.94
N SER A 139 2.79 10.62 8.88
CA SER A 139 2.03 10.59 7.63
C SER A 139 1.91 11.98 6.98
N ARG A 140 1.67 13.04 7.76
CA ARG A 140 1.66 14.42 7.26
C ARG A 140 3.01 14.82 6.68
N LEU A 141 4.12 14.49 7.32
CA LEU A 141 5.47 14.76 6.80
C LEU A 141 5.71 14.07 5.45
N ARG A 142 5.23 12.83 5.28
CA ARG A 142 5.28 12.13 3.98
C ARG A 142 4.45 12.86 2.92
N CYS A 143 3.21 13.21 3.24
CA CYS A 143 2.33 13.95 2.32
C CYS A 143 2.94 15.29 1.90
N LEU A 144 3.50 16.06 2.85
CA LEU A 144 4.17 17.34 2.57
C LEU A 144 5.39 17.18 1.67
N ARG A 145 6.15 16.08 1.79
CA ARG A 145 7.27 15.78 0.90
C ARG A 145 6.80 15.61 -0.54
N GLU A 146 5.79 14.78 -0.74
CA GLU A 146 5.28 14.45 -2.08
C GLU A 146 4.57 15.65 -2.73
N LEU A 147 3.97 16.53 -1.93
CA LEU A 147 3.41 17.80 -2.40
C LEU A 147 4.48 18.88 -2.66
N GLY A 148 5.70 18.71 -2.14
CA GLY A 148 6.78 19.69 -2.26
C GLY A 148 6.62 20.93 -1.37
N GLU A 149 5.81 20.87 -0.31
CA GLU A 149 5.62 21.96 0.65
C GLU A 149 6.77 22.02 1.68
N TRP A 150 8.00 22.26 1.19
CA TRP A 150 9.23 22.23 1.98
C TRP A 150 9.23 23.12 3.24
N PRO A 151 8.70 24.37 3.22
CA PRO A 151 8.68 25.23 4.42
C PRO A 151 7.84 24.64 5.56
N ARG A 152 6.65 24.12 5.25
CA ARG A 152 5.77 23.47 6.23
C ARG A 152 6.37 22.17 6.73
N LEU A 153 7.00 21.40 5.85
CA LEU A 153 7.70 20.17 6.21
C LEU A 153 8.83 20.46 7.21
N SER A 154 9.72 21.41 6.91
CA SER A 154 10.82 21.80 7.80
C SER A 154 10.32 22.25 9.17
N GLN A 155 9.29 23.10 9.21
CA GLN A 155 8.70 23.56 10.47
C GLN A 155 8.14 22.40 11.30
N LEU A 156 7.39 21.50 10.66
CA LEU A 156 6.81 20.32 11.31
C LEU A 156 7.92 19.38 11.81
N ALA A 157 8.94 19.12 10.99
CA ALA A 157 10.07 18.25 11.36
C ALA A 157 10.85 18.81 12.56
N ARG A 158 11.15 20.11 12.58
CA ARG A 158 11.79 20.79 13.71
C ARG A 158 10.93 20.69 14.98
N SER A 159 9.60 20.82 14.84
CA SER A 159 8.68 20.69 15.99
C SER A 159 8.65 19.28 16.58
N VAL A 160 8.81 18.23 15.76
CA VAL A 160 8.93 16.84 16.22
C VAL A 160 10.29 16.62 16.90
N TRP A 161 11.36 17.15 16.31
CA TRP A 161 12.71 17.02 16.87
C TRP A 161 12.87 17.71 18.23
N ALA A 162 12.16 18.84 18.43
CA ALA A 162 12.15 19.59 19.67
C ALA A 162 11.44 18.90 20.84
N GLN A 163 10.65 17.84 20.60
CA GLN A 163 9.91 17.13 21.66
C GLN A 163 10.80 16.25 22.55
N GLY A 164 12.10 16.10 22.22
CA GLY A 164 13.08 15.37 23.04
C GLY A 164 13.17 13.87 22.72
N GLU A 165 14.19 13.19 23.27
CA GLU A 165 14.47 11.76 23.01
C GLU A 165 13.50 10.81 23.71
N ASP A 166 12.95 11.24 24.85
CA ASP A 166 12.04 10.41 25.65
C ASP A 166 10.61 10.35 25.08
N ALA A 167 10.23 11.31 24.23
CA ALA A 167 8.86 11.44 23.70
C ALA A 167 8.67 10.82 22.31
N VAL A 168 9.74 10.73 21.50
CA VAL A 168 9.67 10.25 20.11
C VAL A 168 10.46 8.95 19.97
N PRO A 169 9.80 7.83 19.62
CA PRO A 169 10.49 6.57 19.34
C PRO A 169 11.58 6.71 18.26
N ASP A 170 12.70 6.02 18.44
CA ASP A 170 13.83 6.04 17.48
C ASP A 170 13.43 5.65 16.06
N ALA A 171 12.46 4.73 15.91
CA ALA A 171 11.92 4.33 14.61
C ALA A 171 11.33 5.51 13.84
N ILE A 172 10.61 6.41 14.52
CA ILE A 172 10.00 7.59 13.89
C ILE A 172 11.11 8.58 13.51
N ARG A 173 12.11 8.76 14.36
CA ARG A 173 13.26 9.64 14.08
C ARG A 173 14.03 9.23 12.84
N GLN A 174 14.29 7.93 12.66
CA GLN A 174 14.97 7.40 11.48
C GLN A 174 14.23 7.70 10.18
N GLU A 175 12.90 7.82 10.24
CA GLU A 175 12.09 8.15 9.08
C GLU A 175 11.89 9.64 8.87
N VAL A 176 11.83 10.43 9.94
CA VAL A 176 11.70 11.90 9.87
C VAL A 176 13.01 12.54 9.41
N ALA A 177 14.16 12.02 9.83
CA ALA A 177 15.48 12.55 9.49
C ALA A 177 15.70 12.75 7.97
N PRO A 178 15.47 11.76 7.08
CA PRO A 178 15.62 11.97 5.64
C PRO A 178 14.60 12.96 5.07
N LEU A 179 13.39 13.04 5.63
CA LEU A 179 12.37 14.01 5.20
C LEU A 179 12.79 15.44 5.57
N ALA A 180 13.30 15.62 6.78
CA ALA A 180 13.84 16.89 7.26
C ALA A 180 15.03 17.34 6.41
N ALA A 181 16.01 16.46 6.21
CA ALA A 181 17.18 16.74 5.38
C ALA A 181 16.80 17.12 3.94
N ALA A 182 15.81 16.44 3.35
CA ALA A 182 15.30 16.80 2.03
C ALA A 182 14.69 18.21 2.02
N ALA A 183 13.89 18.57 3.02
CA ALA A 183 13.30 19.91 3.11
C ALA A 183 14.35 21.01 3.30
N GLU A 184 15.30 20.83 4.22
CA GLU A 184 16.37 21.81 4.48
C GLU A 184 17.27 21.99 3.24
N PHE A 185 17.56 20.90 2.52
CA PHE A 185 18.27 20.94 1.25
C PHE A 185 17.52 21.78 0.20
N HIS A 186 16.20 21.57 0.05
CA HIS A 186 15.37 22.34 -0.88
C HIS A 186 15.19 23.81 -0.46
N LEU A 187 15.24 24.10 0.84
CA LEU A 187 15.20 25.46 1.39
C LEU A 187 16.57 26.17 1.38
N ARG A 188 17.66 25.43 1.07
CA ARG A 188 19.05 25.90 1.12
C ARG A 188 19.51 26.32 2.52
N ASP A 189 18.90 25.78 3.56
CA ASP A 189 19.28 26.01 4.95
C ASP A 189 20.23 24.91 5.43
N TRP A 190 21.51 25.09 5.12
CA TRP A 190 22.56 24.13 5.47
C TRP A 190 22.86 24.05 6.97
N ALA A 191 22.36 24.99 7.77
CA ALA A 191 22.57 24.99 9.22
C ALA A 191 21.57 24.08 9.95
N GLY A 192 20.41 23.82 9.33
CA GLY A 192 19.39 22.91 9.84
C GLY A 192 19.55 21.45 9.39
N MET A 193 20.53 21.17 8.54
CA MET A 193 20.83 19.85 7.96
C MET A 193 21.87 19.09 8.79
#